data_AF-A0A562MQV3-F1
#
_entry.id   AF-A0A562MQV3-F1
#
_cell.length_a   1.000
_cell.length_b   1.000
_cell.length_c   1.000
_cell.angle_alpha   90.00
_cell.angle_beta   90.00
_cell.angle_gamma   90.00
#
_symmetry.space_group_name_H-M   'P 1'
#
loop_
_entity.id
_entity.type
_entity.pdbx_description
1 polymer ?
#
loop_
_entity_poly.entity_id
_entity_poly.type
_entity_poly.pdbx_seq_one_letter_code
_entity_poly.pdbx_strand_id
1 'polypeptide(L)' 'MQVMSTNNNSNGGSIGLSGLLAIVFIVLKLIGKIDWSWWWVLAPIWFPGAMLIIGFLIYCIVREIRIKKLRR' A
#
# COMPACT_ATOMS: atom_id res chain seq x y z
N MET A 1 10.78 12.67 -46.32
CA MET A 1 9.61 12.33 -45.47
C MET A 1 10.12 11.58 -44.24
N GLN A 2 9.65 12.00 -43.06
CA GLN A 2 9.85 11.44 -41.70
C GLN A 2 11.30 11.31 -41.20
N VAL A 3 11.76 12.30 -40.41
CA VAL A 3 12.87 12.09 -39.45
C VAL A 3 12.27 11.97 -38.05
N MET A 4 12.68 10.88 -37.41
CA MET A 4 12.22 10.30 -36.15
C MET A 4 11.96 11.34 -35.04
N SER A 5 10.77 11.28 -34.43
CA SER A 5 10.56 11.86 -33.10
C SER A 5 11.20 10.95 -32.07
N THR A 6 12.31 11.39 -31.48
CA THR A 6 12.90 10.71 -30.33
C THR A 6 12.03 11.01 -29.11
N ASN A 7 11.03 10.16 -28.87
CA ASN A 7 10.33 10.10 -27.60
C ASN A 7 11.29 9.54 -26.55
N ASN A 8 12.11 10.41 -25.98
CA ASN A 8 12.88 10.13 -24.77
C ASN A 8 11.91 10.11 -23.59
N ASN A 9 11.08 9.07 -23.51
CA ASN A 9 10.38 8.73 -22.29
C ASN A 9 11.40 8.08 -21.34
N SER A 10 12.34 8.88 -20.86
CA SER A 10 13.17 8.53 -19.71
C SER A 10 12.24 8.47 -18.51
N ASN A 11 11.58 7.33 -18.35
CA ASN A 11 11.10 6.82 -17.07
C ASN A 11 12.34 6.58 -16.20
N GLY A 12 13.03 7.66 -15.84
CA GLY A 12 14.07 7.67 -14.84
C GLY A 12 13.37 7.27 -13.55
N GLY A 13 13.47 5.99 -13.21
CA GLY A 13 13.14 5.45 -11.91
C GLY A 13 14.04 6.10 -10.87
N SER A 14 13.76 7.37 -10.57
CA SER A 14 14.13 7.95 -9.30
C SER A 14 13.41 7.08 -8.28
N ILE A 15 14.18 6.39 -7.44
CA ILE A 15 13.64 5.92 -6.17
C ILE A 15 13.07 7.19 -5.55
N GLY A 16 11.76 7.38 -5.62
CA GLY A 16 11.12 8.55 -5.04
C GLY A 16 11.53 8.56 -3.57
N LEU A 17 11.77 9.73 -2.99
CA LEU A 17 12.19 9.89 -1.58
C LEU A 17 11.47 8.93 -0.59
N SER A 18 10.23 8.54 -0.92
CA SER A 18 9.48 7.43 -0.31
C SER A 18 10.27 6.11 -0.12
N GLY A 19 10.96 5.62 -1.15
CA GLY A 19 11.75 4.38 -1.07
C GLY A 19 12.97 4.52 -0.17
N LEU A 20 13.67 5.65 -0.23
CA LEU A 20 14.81 5.93 0.64
C LEU A 20 14.37 6.09 2.11
N LEU A 21 13.25 6.79 2.34
CA LEU A 21 12.65 6.93 3.67
C LEU A 21 12.21 5.57 4.23
N ALA A 22 11.62 4.71 3.40
CA ALA A 22 11.26 3.34 3.77
C ALA A 22 12.49 2.50 4.17
N ILE A 23 13.59 2.63 3.43
CA ILE A 23 14.87 1.96 3.74
C ILE A 23 15.47 2.52 5.04
N VAL A 24 15.45 3.83 5.26
CA VAL A 24 15.91 4.47 6.52
C VAL A 24 15.10 4.00 7.72
N PHE A 25 13.77 3.90 7.60
CA PHE A 25 12.92 3.32 8.65
C PHE A 25 13.24 1.84 8.93
N ILE A 26 13.57 1.06 7.90
CA ILE A 26 14.04 -0.34 8.05
C ILE A 26 15.37 -0.41 8.80
N VAL A 27 16.33 0.45 8.44
CA VAL A 27 17.69 0.45 9.01
C VAL A 27 17.66 0.89 10.47
N LEU A 28 16.91 1.96 10.79
CA LEU A 28 16.79 2.47 12.16
C LEU A 28 16.15 1.43 13.12
N LYS A 29 15.26 0.59 12.59
CA LYS A 29 14.66 -0.53 13.32
C LYS A 29 15.67 -1.65 13.61
N LEU A 30 16.46 -2.04 12.59
CA LEU A 30 17.48 -3.08 12.70
C LEU A 30 18.62 -2.70 13.66
N ILE A 31 18.92 -1.40 13.75
CA ILE A 31 19.89 -0.83 14.70
C ILE A 31 19.39 -0.89 16.16
N GLY A 32 18.17 -1.39 16.41
CA GLY A 32 17.69 -1.71 17.75
C GLY A 32 17.37 -0.49 18.61
N LYS A 33 17.33 0.71 18.00
CA LYS A 33 17.03 1.96 18.74
C LYS A 33 15.53 2.17 18.97
N ILE A 34 14.67 1.36 18.36
CA ILE A 34 13.21 1.47 18.38
C ILE A 34 12.58 0.08 18.50
N ASP A 35 12.06 -0.25 19.69
CA ASP A 35 11.32 -1.48 20.02
C ASP A 35 9.87 -1.50 19.47
N TRP A 36 9.50 -0.48 18.68
CA TRP A 36 8.13 -0.23 18.28
C TRP A 36 7.57 -1.32 17.36
N SER A 37 6.25 -1.38 17.15
CA SER A 37 5.61 -2.37 16.27
C SER A 37 5.95 -2.15 14.80
N TRP A 38 6.30 -3.22 14.08
CA TRP A 38 6.58 -3.24 12.63
C TRP A 38 5.39 -2.77 11.79
N TRP A 39 4.19 -2.82 12.38
CA TRP A 39 2.95 -2.26 11.85
C TRP A 39 3.04 -0.82 11.36
N TRP A 40 3.85 0.06 11.97
CA TRP A 40 3.97 1.46 11.50
C TRP A 40 4.87 1.64 10.27
N VAL A 41 5.87 0.77 10.11
CA VAL A 41 6.70 0.72 8.90
C VAL A 41 5.86 0.25 7.71
N LEU A 42 4.90 -0.64 7.98
CA LEU A 42 3.96 -1.14 6.99
C LEU A 42 2.70 -0.30 6.87
N ALA A 43 2.41 0.64 7.77
CA ALA A 43 1.25 1.53 7.69
C ALA A 43 1.11 2.21 6.31
N PRO A 44 2.17 2.78 5.69
CA PRO A 44 2.05 3.39 4.36
C PRO A 44 1.71 2.38 3.25
N ILE A 45 2.18 1.13 3.33
CA ILE A 45 1.85 0.09 2.34
C ILE A 45 0.52 -0.63 2.65
N TRP A 46 0.13 -0.67 3.92
CA TRP A 46 -1.12 -1.26 4.38
C TRP A 46 -2.29 -0.30 4.29
N PHE A 47 -2.08 1.02 4.26
CA PHE A 47 -3.19 1.97 4.12
C PHE A 47 -4.15 1.63 2.95
N PRO A 48 -3.66 1.36 1.72
CA PRO A 48 -4.54 0.88 0.64
C PRO A 48 -5.08 -0.54 0.86
N GLY A 49 -4.27 -1.47 1.39
CA GLY A 49 -4.69 -2.86 1.63
C GLY A 49 -5.73 -3.01 2.74
N ALA A 50 -5.52 -2.36 3.87
CA ALA A 50 -6.40 -2.32 5.03
C ALA A 50 -7.75 -1.67 4.69
N MET A 51 -7.74 -0.61 3.88
CA MET A 51 -8.98 0.04 3.44
C MET A 51 -9.81 -0.88 2.52
N LEU A 52 -9.17 -1.69 1.67
CA LEU A 52 -9.86 -2.72 0.90
C LEU A 52 -10.37 -3.87 1.78
N ILE A 53 -9.56 -4.35 2.72
CA ILE A 53 -9.92 -5.43 3.64
C ILE A 53 -11.13 -5.03 4.51
N ILE A 54 -11.12 -3.82 5.09
CA ILE A 54 -12.22 -3.34 5.93
C ILE A 54 -13.51 -3.19 5.10
N GLY A 55 -13.41 -2.65 3.88
CA GLY A 55 -14.55 -2.51 2.97
C GLY A 55 -15.13 -3.87 2.56
N PHE A 56 -14.26 -4.84 2.24
CA PHE A 56 -14.67 -6.19 1.90
C PHE A 56 -15.35 -6.89 3.09
N LEU A 57 -14.83 -6.72 4.31
CA LEU A 57 -15.40 -7.30 5.52
C LEU A 57 -16.82 -6.75 5.78
N ILE A 58 -16.99 -5.43 5.69
CA ILE A 58 -18.29 -4.77 5.83
C ILE A 58 -19.26 -5.27 4.76
N TYR A 59 -18.82 -5.34 3.50
CA TYR A 59 -19.63 -5.86 2.40
C TYR A 59 -20.06 -7.32 2.64
N CYS A 60 -19.14 -8.17 3.10
CA CYS A 60 -19.41 -9.57 3.42
C CYS A 60 -20.44 -9.69 4.55
N ILE A 61 -20.28 -8.92 5.63
CA ILE A 61 -21.21 -8.88 6.76
C ILE A 61 -22.59 -8.39 6.32
N VAL A 62 -22.66 -7.31 5.54
CA VAL A 62 -23.93 -6.77 5.02
C VAL A 62 -24.63 -7.80 4.12
N ARG A 63 -23.89 -8.50 3.26
CA ARG A 63 -24.42 -9.60 2.46
C ARG A 63 -24.98 -10.72 3.32
N GLU A 64 -24.23 -11.18 4.31
CA GLU A 64 -24.67 -12.21 5.24
C GLU A 64 -25.94 -11.79 6.00
N ILE A 65 -26.02 -10.55 6.49
CA ILE A 65 -27.21 -10.02 7.16
C ILE A 65 -28.40 -9.98 6.20
N ARG A 66 -28.20 -9.50 4.96
CA ARG A 66 -29.25 -9.46 3.93
C ARG A 66 -29.75 -10.86 3.58
N ILE A 67 -28.86 -11.83 3.43
CA ILE A 67 -29.24 -13.22 3.14
C ILE A 67 -29.96 -13.84 4.34
N LYS A 68 -29.46 -13.64 5.57
CA LYS A 68 -30.13 -14.15 6.79
C LYS A 68 -31.49 -13.51 7.01
N LYS A 69 -31.69 -12.26 6.57
CA LYS A 69 -32.98 -11.57 6.61
C LYS A 69 -33.95 -12.04 5.53
N LEU A 70 -33.45 -12.52 4.38
CA LEU A 70 -34.28 -13.16 3.34
C LEU A 70 -34.63 -14.63 3.65
N ARG A 71 -33.92 -15.24 4.61
CA ARG A 71 -34.10 -16.62 5.03
C ARG A 71 -34.96 -16.78 6.30
N ARG A 72 -35.40 -15.68 6.90
CA ARG A 72 -36.38 -15.64 7.99
C ARG A 72 -37.65 -14.99 7.45
#